data_AF-A0A3C1FRS9-F1
#
_entry.id   AF-A0A3C1FRS9-F1
#
_cell.length_a   1.000
_cell.length_b   1.000
_cell.length_c   1.000
_cell.angle_alpha   90.00
_cell.angle_beta   90.00
_cell.angle_gamma   90.00
#
_symmetry.space_group_name_H-M   'P 1'
#
loop_
_entity.id
_entity.type
_entity.pdbx_description
1 polymer ?
#
loop_
_entity_poly.entity_id
_entity_poly.type
_entity_poly.pdbx_seq_one_letter_code
_entity_poly.pdbx_strand_id
1 'polypeptide(L)'
;MLRPVIALAAFGLETRRASVAELFTYPLIFAACLLSFAHGANDVANAVGPLAAIVTAVTTGGIAAKAEVPFWVMGVGAIGISLGLALFGPKLIRTVGAEITKLDRARAFCVALSAAITVIAASALGLPVSSTHIAVGAIFGVGFLREFRSNRTNNNLHSNDSPTTLSKKKQRKAKKRKLVRRQHLITIVSAWLITVPAAAALAMAFCLGLDYFMQHSG
;
A
#
# COMPACT_ATOMS: atom_id res chain seq x y z
N MET A 1 2.79 -7.41 -29.84
CA MET A 1 3.21 -8.77 -29.46
C MET A 1 2.30 -9.47 -28.44
N LEU A 2 1.46 -8.78 -27.65
CA LEU A 2 0.53 -9.43 -26.69
C LEU A 2 -0.77 -10.01 -27.30
N ARG A 3 -1.18 -9.55 -28.49
CA ARG A 3 -2.43 -9.96 -29.15
C ARG A 3 -2.58 -11.48 -29.36
N PRO A 4 -1.57 -12.23 -29.83
CA PRO A 4 -1.72 -13.68 -30.03
C PRO A 4 -1.83 -14.45 -28.70
N VAL A 5 -1.09 -14.03 -27.66
CA VAL A 5 -1.10 -14.69 -26.34
C VAL A 5 -2.45 -14.50 -25.64
N ILE A 6 -3.01 -13.29 -25.70
CA ILE A 6 -4.34 -13.01 -25.14
C ILE A 6 -5.42 -13.73 -25.96
N ALA A 7 -5.29 -13.79 -27.28
CA ALA A 7 -6.23 -14.52 -28.13
C ALA A 7 -6.24 -16.02 -27.82
N LEU A 8 -5.06 -16.63 -27.61
CA LEU A 8 -4.92 -18.02 -27.17
C LEU A 8 -5.52 -18.25 -25.77
N ALA A 9 -5.21 -17.38 -24.81
CA ALA A 9 -5.73 -17.48 -23.44
C ALA A 9 -7.26 -17.24 -23.37
N ALA A 10 -7.82 -16.50 -24.32
CA ALA A 10 -9.25 -16.23 -24.44
C ALA A 10 -10.01 -17.29 -25.27
N PHE A 11 -9.32 -18.19 -25.97
CA PHE A 11 -9.90 -19.08 -26.99
C PHE A 11 -10.91 -20.13 -26.46
N GLY A 12 -11.07 -20.25 -25.15
CA GLY A 12 -12.08 -21.12 -24.52
C GLY A 12 -12.91 -20.44 -23.43
N LEU A 13 -12.78 -19.11 -23.31
CA LEU A 13 -13.43 -18.35 -22.25
C LEU A 13 -14.77 -17.80 -22.74
N GLU A 14 -15.85 -18.12 -22.02
CA GLU A 14 -17.14 -17.49 -22.27
C GLU A 14 -17.05 -15.97 -22.09
N THR A 15 -17.84 -15.21 -22.84
CA THR A 15 -17.88 -13.74 -22.79
C THR A 15 -18.60 -13.24 -21.53
N ARG A 16 -18.03 -13.56 -20.36
CA ARG A 16 -18.49 -13.16 -19.03
C ARG A 16 -17.40 -12.36 -18.32
N ARG A 17 -17.82 -11.46 -17.42
CA ARG A 17 -16.88 -10.64 -16.64
C ARG A 17 -15.92 -11.48 -15.79
N ALA A 18 -16.37 -12.65 -15.34
CA ALA A 18 -15.55 -13.58 -14.57
C ALA A 18 -14.37 -14.13 -15.39
N SER A 19 -14.60 -14.49 -16.65
CA SER A 19 -13.56 -15.01 -17.54
C SER A 19 -12.51 -13.95 -17.85
N VAL A 20 -12.92 -12.68 -18.00
CA VAL A 20 -11.97 -11.56 -18.14
C VAL A 20 -11.12 -11.41 -16.87
N ALA A 21 -11.70 -11.61 -15.68
CA ALA A 21 -10.96 -11.54 -14.42
C ALA A 21 -9.90 -12.66 -14.30
N GLU A 22 -10.17 -13.85 -14.84
CA GLU A 22 -9.19 -14.95 -14.85
C GLU A 22 -7.94 -14.62 -15.68
N LEU A 23 -8.09 -13.88 -16.78
CA LEU A 23 -6.96 -13.43 -17.58
C LEU A 23 -5.99 -12.51 -16.79
N PHE A 24 -6.48 -11.82 -15.76
CA PHE A 24 -5.66 -10.96 -14.90
C PHE A 24 -4.86 -11.72 -13.83
N THR A 25 -4.96 -13.04 -13.75
CA THR A 25 -4.26 -13.83 -12.71
C THR A 25 -2.74 -13.70 -12.81
N TYR A 26 -2.16 -13.95 -13.99
CA TYR A 26 -0.72 -13.81 -14.17
C TYR A 26 -0.23 -12.37 -14.03
N PRO A 27 -0.89 -11.35 -14.63
CA PRO A 27 -0.56 -9.95 -14.36
C PRO A 27 -0.63 -9.58 -12.88
N LEU A 28 -1.63 -10.09 -12.14
CA LEU A 28 -1.78 -9.84 -10.72
C LEU A 28 -0.63 -10.43 -9.91
N ILE A 29 -0.22 -11.66 -10.20
CA ILE A 29 0.94 -12.28 -9.54
C ILE A 29 2.19 -11.42 -9.78
N PHE A 30 2.43 -11.00 -11.03
CA PHE A 30 3.55 -10.13 -11.36
C PHE A 30 3.48 -8.78 -10.61
N ALA A 31 2.32 -8.13 -10.58
CA ALA A 31 2.13 -6.88 -9.85
C ALA A 31 2.31 -7.05 -8.33
N ALA A 32 1.90 -8.18 -7.76
CA ALA A 32 2.13 -8.51 -6.35
C ALA A 32 3.62 -8.71 -6.05
N CYS A 33 4.35 -9.42 -6.91
CA CYS A 33 5.81 -9.56 -6.80
C CYS A 33 6.50 -8.20 -6.89
N LEU A 34 6.10 -7.37 -7.85
CA LEU A 34 6.65 -6.02 -8.02
C LEU A 34 6.38 -5.14 -6.80
N LEU A 35 5.16 -5.20 -6.24
CA LEU A 35 4.81 -4.49 -5.01
C LEU A 35 5.64 -4.98 -3.81
N SER A 36 5.85 -6.29 -3.69
CA SER A 36 6.68 -6.88 -2.63
C SER A 36 8.13 -6.42 -2.74
N PHE A 37 8.69 -6.37 -3.95
CA PHE A 37 10.03 -5.84 -4.19
C PHE A 37 10.11 -4.36 -3.82
N ALA A 38 9.17 -3.55 -4.31
CA ALA A 38 9.12 -2.12 -4.03
C ALA A 38 9.04 -1.82 -2.53
N HIS A 39 8.21 -2.57 -1.80
CA HIS A 39 8.06 -2.46 -0.35
C HIS A 39 9.35 -2.82 0.37
N GLY A 40 9.98 -3.95 0.00
CA GLY A 40 11.26 -4.38 0.57
C GLY A 40 12.37 -3.34 0.36
N ALA A 41 12.46 -2.75 -0.83
CA ALA A 41 13.44 -1.70 -1.10
C ALA A 41 13.27 -0.47 -0.20
N ASN A 42 12.02 -0.05 0.04
CA ASN A 42 11.70 1.06 0.95
C ASN A 42 11.98 0.71 2.42
N ASP A 43 11.60 -0.49 2.86
CA ASP A 43 11.74 -0.91 4.25
C ASP A 43 13.20 -1.17 4.65
N VAL A 44 14.02 -1.68 3.73
CA VAL A 44 15.46 -1.83 3.96
C VAL A 44 16.08 -0.46 4.29
N ALA A 45 15.71 0.60 3.57
CA ALA A 45 16.22 1.94 3.86
C ALA A 45 15.82 2.43 5.28
N ASN A 46 14.58 2.16 5.69
CA ASN A 46 14.08 2.53 7.02
C ASN A 46 14.77 1.74 8.14
N ALA A 47 15.04 0.45 7.93
CA ALA A 47 15.67 -0.41 8.93
C ALA A 47 17.19 -0.20 9.04
N VAL A 48 17.86 -0.01 7.89
CA VAL A 48 19.33 0.07 7.81
C VAL A 48 19.83 1.49 8.11
N GLY A 49 19.02 2.53 7.89
CA GLY A 49 19.41 3.92 8.10
C GLY A 49 20.00 4.21 9.49
N PRO A 50 19.31 3.87 10.60
CA PRO A 50 19.85 4.08 11.95
C PRO A 50 21.13 3.27 12.22
N LEU A 51 21.19 2.02 11.77
CA LEU A 51 22.36 1.16 11.96
C LEU A 51 23.58 1.70 11.19
N ALA A 52 23.36 2.17 9.96
CA ALA A 52 24.39 2.81 9.16
C ALA A 52 24.93 4.08 9.84
N ALA A 53 24.04 4.92 10.41
CA ALA A 53 24.44 6.11 11.15
C ALA A 53 25.31 5.79 12.36
N ILE A 54 24.98 4.76 13.13
CA ILE A 54 25.78 4.30 14.28
C ILE A 54 27.16 3.82 13.83
N VAL A 55 27.20 2.97 12.79
CA VAL A 55 28.46 2.44 12.25
C VAL A 55 29.36 3.58 11.77
N THR A 56 28.82 4.54 11.01
CA THR A 56 29.59 5.70 10.54
C THR A 56 30.10 6.55 11.70
N ALA A 57 29.26 6.83 12.70
CA ALA A 57 29.67 7.62 13.86
C ALA A 57 30.82 6.96 14.64
N VAL A 58 30.79 5.64 14.81
CA VAL A 58 31.84 4.88 15.50
C VAL A 58 33.13 4.82 14.69
N THR A 59 33.06 4.64 13.36
CA THR A 59 34.27 4.50 12.54
C THR A 59 34.96 5.81 12.21
N THR A 60 34.19 6.89 12.00
CA THR A 60 34.74 8.21 11.61
C THR A 60 34.87 9.20 12.77
N GLY A 61 34.39 8.84 13.97
CA GLY A 61 34.44 9.73 15.14
C GLY A 61 33.57 10.97 15.03
N GLY A 62 32.66 11.01 14.04
CA GLY A 62 31.79 12.14 13.76
C GLY A 62 30.66 11.77 12.79
N ILE A 63 29.72 12.69 12.58
CA ILE A 63 28.58 12.48 11.68
C ILE A 63 28.99 12.96 10.29
N ALA A 64 29.36 12.04 9.40
CA ALA A 64 29.70 12.39 8.02
C ALA A 64 28.46 12.91 7.25
N ALA A 65 28.61 14.00 6.49
CA ALA A 65 27.52 14.60 5.70
C ALA A 65 27.00 13.70 4.56
N LYS A 66 27.80 12.69 4.16
CA LYS A 66 27.39 11.58 3.30
C LYS A 66 27.68 10.27 4.02
N ALA A 67 26.65 9.70 4.63
CA ALA A 67 26.71 8.33 5.13
C ALA A 67 26.49 7.38 3.95
N GLU A 68 27.56 6.97 3.29
CA GLU A 68 27.49 5.82 2.40
C GLU A 68 27.23 4.57 3.24
N VAL A 69 26.12 3.89 2.97
CA VAL A 69 25.72 2.69 3.70
C VAL A 69 26.61 1.54 3.25
N PRO A 70 27.38 0.89 4.15
CA PRO A 70 28.21 -0.23 3.77
C PRO A 70 27.36 -1.42 3.33
N PHE A 71 27.83 -2.15 2.31
CA PHE A 71 27.09 -3.27 1.72
C PHE A 71 26.72 -4.37 2.73
N TRP A 72 27.58 -4.62 3.73
CA TRP A 72 27.29 -5.60 4.78
C TRP A 72 26.10 -5.18 5.65
N VAL A 73 25.91 -3.89 5.92
CA VAL A 73 24.76 -3.38 6.70
C VAL A 73 23.47 -3.57 5.91
N MET A 74 23.50 -3.33 4.60
CA MET A 74 22.39 -3.64 3.70
C MET A 74 22.07 -5.15 3.71
N GLY A 75 23.11 -6.00 3.71
CA GLY A 75 22.97 -7.45 3.81
C GLY A 75 22.28 -7.90 5.10
N VAL A 76 22.64 -7.32 6.25
CA VAL A 76 21.98 -7.58 7.54
C VAL A 76 20.51 -7.18 7.48
N GLY A 77 20.19 -5.99 6.94
CA GLY A 77 18.81 -5.54 6.78
C GLY A 77 17.98 -6.47 5.88
N ALA A 78 18.54 -6.87 4.73
CA ALA A 78 17.88 -7.77 3.78
C ALA A 78 17.60 -9.15 4.39
N ILE A 79 18.58 -9.73 5.10
CA ILE A 79 18.41 -11.01 5.80
C ILE A 79 17.39 -10.86 6.92
N GLY A 80 17.45 -9.80 7.72
CA GLY A 80 16.54 -9.56 8.83
C GLY A 80 15.08 -9.48 8.38
N ILE A 81 14.80 -8.68 7.33
CA ILE A 81 13.45 -8.57 6.76
C ILE A 81 12.99 -9.91 6.16
N SER A 82 13.87 -10.59 5.41
CA SER A 82 13.56 -11.89 4.79
C SER A 82 13.24 -12.96 5.84
N LEU A 83 14.01 -13.01 6.93
CA LEU A 83 13.82 -13.96 8.02
C LEU A 83 12.52 -13.64 8.80
N GLY A 84 12.27 -12.36 9.09
CA GLY A 84 11.03 -11.92 9.73
C GLY A 84 9.80 -12.27 8.90
N LEU A 85 9.86 -12.08 7.58
CA LEU A 85 8.78 -12.45 6.67
C LEU A 85 8.64 -13.96 6.55
N ALA A 86 9.72 -14.74 6.56
CA ALA A 86 9.64 -16.20 6.55
C ALA A 86 8.98 -16.76 7.82
N LEU A 87 9.30 -16.20 8.98
CA LEU A 87 8.78 -16.65 10.28
C LEU A 87 7.31 -16.22 10.50
N PHE A 88 6.97 -14.96 10.20
CA PHE A 88 5.66 -14.39 10.53
C PHE A 88 4.74 -14.20 9.31
N GLY A 89 5.28 -14.24 8.09
CA GLY A 89 4.54 -14.02 6.84
C GLY A 89 3.41 -15.01 6.58
N PRO A 90 3.57 -16.34 6.76
CA PRO A 90 2.48 -17.29 6.50
C PRO A 90 1.23 -17.03 7.35
N LYS A 91 1.41 -16.58 8.60
CA LYS A 91 0.31 -16.23 9.50
C LYS A 91 -0.38 -14.94 9.04
N LEU A 92 0.40 -13.92 8.67
CA LEU A 92 -0.10 -12.65 8.11
C LEU A 92 -0.87 -12.86 6.79
N ILE A 93 -0.32 -13.64 5.86
CA ILE A 93 -0.95 -13.92 4.56
C ILE A 93 -2.29 -14.64 4.75
N ARG A 94 -2.39 -15.58 5.70
CA ARG A 94 -3.66 -16.27 6.00
C ARG A 94 -4.70 -15.33 6.59
N THR A 95 -4.33 -14.49 7.55
CA THR A 95 -5.26 -13.54 8.20
C THR A 95 -5.76 -12.48 7.20
N VAL A 96 -4.84 -11.86 6.46
CA VAL A 96 -5.16 -10.82 5.48
C VAL A 96 -5.91 -11.41 4.27
N GLY A 97 -5.53 -12.61 3.82
CA GLY A 97 -6.19 -13.30 2.72
C GLY A 97 -7.63 -13.71 3.05
N ALA A 98 -7.90 -14.13 4.29
CA ALA A 98 -9.23 -14.53 4.75
C ALA A 98 -10.17 -13.35 5.00
N GLU A 99 -9.66 -12.21 5.51
CA GLU A 99 -10.49 -11.06 5.86
C GLU A 99 -10.70 -10.05 4.72
N ILE A 100 -9.80 -9.96 3.73
CA ILE A 100 -9.76 -8.79 2.83
C ILE A 100 -10.49 -8.94 1.48
N THR A 101 -10.68 -10.12 0.83
CA THR A 101 -11.18 -10.08 -0.57
C THR A 101 -12.26 -11.07 -1.05
N LYS A 102 -13.43 -10.50 -1.39
CA LYS A 102 -14.08 -10.68 -2.70
C LYS A 102 -13.76 -9.46 -3.60
N LEU A 103 -12.49 -9.24 -3.93
CA LEU A 103 -12.07 -8.25 -4.93
C LEU A 103 -11.85 -8.95 -6.26
N ASP A 104 -12.34 -8.33 -7.32
CA ASP A 104 -12.15 -8.77 -8.70
C ASP A 104 -10.66 -8.67 -9.08
N ARG A 105 -10.08 -9.71 -9.70
CA ARG A 105 -8.62 -9.86 -9.95
C ARG A 105 -8.05 -8.67 -10.73
N ALA A 106 -8.81 -8.14 -11.69
CA ALA A 106 -8.44 -6.96 -12.46
C ALA A 106 -8.25 -5.71 -11.58
N ARG A 107 -9.07 -5.55 -10.53
CA ARG A 107 -8.97 -4.41 -9.61
C ARG A 107 -7.78 -4.55 -8.67
N ALA A 108 -7.57 -5.75 -8.15
CA ALA A 108 -6.39 -6.07 -7.35
C ALA A 108 -5.11 -5.76 -8.14
N PHE A 109 -5.08 -6.10 -9.44
CA PHE A 109 -3.96 -5.79 -10.32
C PHE A 109 -3.72 -4.28 -10.44
N CYS A 110 -4.76 -3.49 -10.74
CA CYS A 110 -4.61 -2.03 -10.83
C CYS A 110 -4.13 -1.40 -9.53
N VAL A 111 -4.66 -1.83 -8.37
CA VAL A 111 -4.23 -1.34 -7.06
C VAL A 111 -2.76 -1.69 -6.80
N ALA A 112 -2.39 -2.97 -6.97
CA ALA A 112 -1.04 -3.44 -6.71
C ALA A 112 -0.01 -2.77 -7.62
N LEU A 113 -0.31 -2.68 -8.92
CA LEU A 113 0.57 -2.06 -9.91
C LEU A 113 0.74 -0.56 -9.66
N SER A 114 -0.35 0.16 -9.40
CA SER A 114 -0.27 1.60 -9.09
C SER A 114 0.56 1.84 -7.84
N ALA A 115 0.33 1.07 -6.78
CA ALA A 115 1.09 1.20 -5.55
C ALA A 115 2.58 0.87 -5.76
N ALA A 116 2.88 -0.21 -6.48
CA ALA A 116 4.25 -0.63 -6.76
C ALA A 116 5.02 0.44 -7.55
N ILE A 117 4.43 0.98 -8.62
CA ILE A 117 5.05 2.04 -9.44
C ILE A 117 5.33 3.27 -8.58
N THR A 118 4.37 3.71 -7.77
CA THR A 118 4.56 4.88 -6.89
C THR A 118 5.68 4.66 -5.88
N VAL A 119 5.74 3.48 -5.24
CA VAL A 119 6.81 3.17 -4.28
C VAL A 119 8.17 3.08 -4.98
N ILE A 120 8.26 2.46 -6.15
CA ILE A 120 9.51 2.36 -6.92
C ILE A 120 9.98 3.74 -7.34
N ALA A 121 9.09 4.59 -7.88
CA ALA A 121 9.43 5.94 -8.30
C ALA A 121 9.93 6.79 -7.12
N ALA A 122 9.24 6.74 -5.97
CA ALA A 122 9.67 7.45 -4.77
C ALA A 122 11.01 6.92 -4.22
N SER A 123 11.19 5.60 -4.20
CA SER A 123 12.44 4.98 -3.73
C SER A 123 13.61 5.29 -4.65
N ALA A 124 13.39 5.35 -5.98
CA ALA A 124 14.40 5.76 -6.95
C ALA A 124 14.82 7.24 -6.78
N LEU A 125 13.92 8.08 -6.27
CA LEU A 125 14.21 9.47 -5.90
C LEU A 125 14.82 9.61 -4.50
N GLY A 126 15.00 8.51 -3.76
CA GLY A 126 15.52 8.53 -2.39
C GLY A 126 14.55 9.13 -1.36
N LEU A 127 13.25 9.22 -1.69
CA LEU A 127 12.25 9.80 -0.81
C LEU A 127 11.69 8.75 0.15
N PRO A 128 11.76 8.95 1.47
CA PRO A 128 11.09 8.07 2.42
C PRO A 128 9.59 8.27 2.30
N VAL A 129 8.90 7.24 1.79
CA VAL A 129 7.45 7.25 1.61
C VAL A 129 6.76 6.16 2.40
N SER A 130 5.53 6.44 2.83
CA SER A 130 4.70 5.46 3.52
C SER A 130 3.97 4.56 2.53
N SER A 131 4.39 3.30 2.45
CA SER A 131 3.79 2.27 1.60
C SER A 131 2.31 2.03 1.94
N THR A 132 1.90 2.17 3.20
CA THR A 132 0.49 2.05 3.64
C THR A 132 -0.38 3.17 3.07
N HIS A 133 0.09 4.42 3.09
CA HIS A 133 -0.62 5.55 2.47
C HIS A 133 -0.81 5.33 0.97
N ILE A 134 0.24 4.85 0.30
CA ILE A 134 0.20 4.58 -1.14
C ILE A 134 -0.82 3.47 -1.45
N ALA A 135 -0.79 2.36 -0.69
CA ALA A 135 -1.72 1.25 -0.86
C ALA A 135 -3.19 1.67 -0.61
N VAL A 136 -3.44 2.39 0.49
CA VAL A 136 -4.75 2.93 0.86
C VAL A 136 -5.24 3.91 -0.22
N GLY A 137 -4.37 4.80 -0.68
CA GLY A 137 -4.65 5.74 -1.77
C GLY A 137 -5.03 5.04 -3.08
N ALA A 138 -4.31 3.98 -3.46
CA ALA A 138 -4.62 3.18 -4.64
C ALA A 138 -5.99 2.48 -4.53
N ILE A 139 -6.31 1.89 -3.37
CA ILE A 139 -7.62 1.26 -3.10
C ILE A 139 -8.75 2.30 -3.21
N PHE A 140 -8.58 3.46 -2.57
CA PHE A 140 -9.56 4.52 -2.64
C PHE A 140 -9.70 5.10 -4.05
N GLY A 141 -8.60 5.25 -4.79
CA GLY A 141 -8.62 5.70 -6.19
C GLY A 141 -9.49 4.81 -7.07
N VAL A 142 -9.30 3.49 -7.00
CA VAL A 142 -10.14 2.52 -7.73
C VAL A 142 -11.59 2.55 -7.24
N GLY A 143 -11.81 2.72 -5.92
CA GLY A 143 -13.13 2.86 -5.31
C GLY A 143 -13.91 4.09 -5.81
N PHE A 144 -13.26 5.26 -5.83
CA PHE A 144 -13.86 6.50 -6.31
C PHE A 144 -14.14 6.46 -7.81
N LEU A 145 -13.25 5.89 -8.62
CA LEU A 145 -13.49 5.73 -10.07
C LEU A 145 -14.74 4.88 -10.33
N ARG A 146 -14.95 3.81 -9.54
CA ARG A 146 -16.15 2.98 -9.63
C ARG A 146 -17.40 3.74 -9.23
N GLU A 147 -17.36 4.48 -8.13
CA GLU A 147 -18.48 5.32 -7.68
C GLU A 147 -18.82 6.39 -8.74
N PHE A 148 -17.81 7.03 -9.31
CA PHE A 148 -17.96 8.02 -10.38
C PHE A 148 -18.64 7.40 -11.63
N ARG A 149 -18.17 6.23 -12.10
CA ARG A 149 -18.77 5.53 -13.24
C ARG A 149 -20.21 5.08 -12.95
N SER A 150 -20.45 4.52 -11.76
CA SER A 150 -21.79 4.09 -11.33
C SER A 150 -22.77 5.27 -11.28
N ASN A 151 -22.33 6.41 -10.75
CA ASN A 151 -23.16 7.60 -10.66
C ASN A 151 -23.46 8.18 -12.06
N ARG A 152 -22.50 8.15 -12.98
CA ARG A 152 -22.69 8.61 -14.36
C ARG A 152 -23.67 7.74 -15.14
N THR A 153 -23.57 6.42 -15.04
CA THR A 153 -24.55 5.49 -15.65
C THR A 153 -25.96 5.71 -15.07
N ASN A 154 -26.07 5.89 -13.75
CA ASN A 154 -27.36 6.11 -13.09
C ASN A 154 -27.99 7.46 -13.46
N ASN A 155 -27.18 8.51 -13.64
CA ASN A 155 -27.64 9.81 -14.13
C ASN A 155 -28.13 9.73 -15.59
N ASN A 156 -27.42 9.02 -16.47
CA ASN A 156 -27.83 8.83 -17.87
C ASN A 156 -29.11 7.98 -18.00
N LEU A 157 -29.33 7.04 -17.09
CA LEU A 157 -30.58 6.25 -17.06
C LEU A 157 -31.76 7.13 -16.63
N HIS A 158 -31.53 8.04 -15.67
CA HIS A 158 -32.56 8.96 -15.19
C HIS A 158 -32.86 10.14 -16.12
N SER A 159 -31.99 10.48 -17.07
CA SER A 159 -32.29 11.48 -18.11
C SER A 159 -33.27 10.99 -19.18
N ASN A 160 -33.48 9.67 -19.32
CA ASN A 160 -34.40 9.08 -20.29
C ASN A 160 -35.79 8.73 -19.72
N ASP A 161 -35.98 8.74 -18.39
CA ASP A 161 -37.25 8.40 -17.74
C ASP A 161 -37.99 9.65 -17.23
N SER A 162 -39.27 9.79 -17.58
CA SER A 162 -40.16 10.80 -16.97
C SER A 162 -40.28 10.57 -15.45
N PRO A 163 -40.27 11.63 -14.60
CA PRO A 163 -40.06 11.46 -13.17
C PRO A 163 -41.31 10.94 -12.44
N THR A 164 -41.40 9.63 -12.20
CA THR A 164 -42.41 9.03 -11.29
C THR A 164 -42.02 9.18 -9.81
N THR A 165 -43.01 9.27 -8.92
CA THR A 165 -42.81 9.52 -7.46
C THR A 165 -42.04 8.42 -6.74
N LEU A 166 -42.17 7.16 -7.15
CA LEU A 166 -41.36 6.04 -6.65
C LEU A 166 -39.87 6.16 -7.04
N SER A 167 -39.57 6.72 -8.22
CA SER A 167 -38.22 6.92 -8.73
C SER A 167 -37.41 7.86 -7.83
N LYS A 168 -38.01 8.95 -7.33
CA LYS A 168 -37.39 9.90 -6.40
C LYS A 168 -37.00 9.28 -5.05
N LYS A 169 -37.81 8.37 -4.50
CA LYS A 169 -37.50 7.63 -3.25
C LYS A 169 -36.34 6.64 -3.46
N LYS A 170 -36.33 5.96 -4.61
CA LYS A 170 -35.26 5.01 -5.01
C LYS A 170 -33.93 5.76 -5.26
N GLN A 171 -33.99 6.92 -5.91
CA GLN A 171 -32.87 7.86 -6.09
C GLN A 171 -32.29 8.37 -4.76
N ARG A 172 -33.13 8.77 -3.79
CA ARG A 172 -32.65 9.14 -2.44
C ARG A 172 -31.94 7.98 -1.73
N LYS A 173 -32.42 6.74 -1.88
CA LYS A 173 -31.74 5.53 -1.37
C LYS A 173 -30.43 5.24 -2.12
N ALA A 174 -30.37 5.46 -3.43
CA ALA A 174 -29.15 5.30 -4.22
C ALA A 174 -28.09 6.35 -3.87
N LYS A 175 -28.46 7.63 -3.73
CA LYS A 175 -27.57 8.71 -3.22
C LYS A 175 -27.03 8.44 -1.82
N LYS A 176 -27.75 7.66 -0.99
CA LYS A 176 -27.30 7.24 0.35
C LYS A 176 -26.32 6.06 0.33
N ARG A 177 -26.26 5.28 -0.74
CA ARG A 177 -25.29 4.18 -0.91
C ARG A 177 -23.96 4.77 -1.39
N LYS A 178 -23.28 5.55 -0.55
CA LYS A 178 -21.87 5.87 -0.80
C LYS A 178 -21.10 4.55 -0.84
N LEU A 179 -20.58 4.17 -2.01
CA LEU A 179 -19.83 2.92 -2.15
C LEU A 179 -18.50 2.99 -1.40
N VAL A 180 -17.96 4.20 -1.23
CA VAL A 180 -16.76 4.46 -0.45
C VAL A 180 -17.16 5.05 0.89
N ARG A 181 -17.04 4.26 1.96
CA ARG A 181 -17.35 4.68 3.32
C ARG A 181 -16.20 5.55 3.84
N ARG A 182 -16.30 6.87 3.59
CA ARG A 182 -15.31 7.89 3.97
C ARG A 182 -14.93 7.88 5.46
N GLN A 183 -15.75 7.28 6.31
CA GLN A 183 -15.46 7.07 7.74
C GLN A 183 -14.18 6.27 7.99
N HIS A 184 -13.90 5.25 7.18
CA HIS A 184 -12.68 4.45 7.33
C HIS A 184 -11.43 5.28 6.99
N LEU A 185 -11.53 6.17 6.02
CA LEU A 185 -10.45 7.10 5.68
C LEU A 185 -10.15 8.04 6.86
N ILE A 186 -11.18 8.63 7.47
CA ILE A 186 -11.02 9.51 8.62
C ILE A 186 -10.39 8.77 9.80
N THR A 187 -10.81 7.52 10.04
CA THR A 187 -10.28 6.69 11.15
C THR A 187 -8.80 6.38 10.96
N ILE A 188 -8.37 6.07 9.74
CA ILE A 188 -6.97 5.81 9.42
C ILE A 188 -6.15 7.10 9.58
N VAL A 189 -6.65 8.23 9.07
CA VAL A 189 -5.97 9.53 9.20
C VAL A 189 -5.84 9.96 10.67
N SER A 190 -6.89 9.77 11.48
CA SER A 190 -6.81 10.05 12.91
C SER A 190 -5.81 9.15 13.63
N ALA A 191 -5.70 7.88 13.25
CA ALA A 191 -4.69 6.99 13.82
C ALA A 191 -3.27 7.52 13.52
N TRP A 192 -3.00 7.93 12.27
CA TRP A 192 -1.70 8.49 11.90
C TRP A 192 -1.35 9.79 12.64
N LEU A 193 -2.33 10.67 12.83
CA LEU A 193 -2.16 11.91 13.60
C LEU A 193 -1.82 11.67 15.07
N ILE A 194 -2.21 10.53 15.62
CA ILE A 194 -1.92 10.15 17.01
C ILE A 194 -0.60 9.38 17.10
N THR A 195 -0.38 8.42 16.18
CA THR A 195 0.78 7.51 16.26
C THR A 195 2.10 8.22 15.98
N VAL A 196 2.14 9.22 15.09
CA VAL A 196 3.39 9.90 14.75
C VAL A 196 3.92 10.75 15.92
N PRO A 197 3.11 11.64 16.55
CA PRO A 197 3.57 12.36 17.74
C PRO A 197 3.86 11.45 18.92
N ALA A 198 3.06 10.38 19.12
CA ALA A 198 3.30 9.42 20.19
C ALA A 198 4.65 8.70 20.03
N ALA A 199 5.00 8.27 18.82
CA ALA A 199 6.30 7.66 18.54
C ALA A 199 7.45 8.65 18.78
N ALA A 200 7.29 9.91 18.37
CA ALA A 200 8.27 10.96 18.61
C ALA A 200 8.46 11.25 20.12
N ALA A 201 7.37 11.31 20.88
CA ALA A 201 7.41 11.52 22.33
C ALA A 201 8.10 10.36 23.06
N LEU A 202 7.81 9.12 22.67
CA LEU A 202 8.47 7.93 23.22
C LEU A 202 9.97 7.91 22.89
N ALA A 203 10.35 8.22 21.65
CA ALA A 203 11.75 8.30 21.26
C ALA A 203 12.49 9.40 22.03
N MET A 204 11.86 10.57 22.20
CA MET A 204 12.41 11.67 23.00
C MET A 204 12.59 11.27 24.46
N ALA A 205 11.58 10.65 25.08
CA ALA A 205 11.67 10.18 26.46
C ALA A 205 12.79 9.14 26.65
N PHE A 206 12.96 8.23 25.69
CA PHE A 206 14.03 7.24 25.71
C PHE A 206 15.42 7.90 25.60
N CYS A 207 15.61 8.85 24.67
CA CYS A 207 16.86 9.57 24.54
C CYS A 207 17.22 10.37 25.80
N LEU A 208 16.24 11.06 26.41
CA LEU A 208 16.46 11.79 27.66
C LEU A 208 16.79 10.84 28.82
N GLY A 209 16.16 9.66 28.87
CA GLY A 209 16.47 8.64 29.87
C GLY A 209 17.89 8.10 29.73
N LEU A 210 18.36 7.86 28.49
CA LEU A 210 19.74 7.44 28.23
C LEU A 210 20.75 8.53 28.61
N ASP A 211 20.47 9.79 28.27
CA ASP A 211 21.33 10.91 28.62
C ASP A 211 21.44 11.10 30.14
N TYR A 212 20.30 11.02 30.85
CA TYR A 212 20.26 11.06 32.30
C TYR A 212 21.07 9.91 32.94
N PHE A 213 20.92 8.69 32.43
CA PHE A 213 21.66 7.53 32.91
C PHE A 213 23.17 7.66 32.66
N MET A 214 23.58 8.15 31.49
CA MET A 214 24.99 8.37 31.17
C MET A 214 25.62 9.46 32.05
N GLN A 215 24.88 10.51 32.43
CA GLN A 215 25.36 11.55 33.32
C GLN A 215 25.49 11.11 34.79
N HIS A 216 24.73 10.10 35.23
CA HIS A 216 24.75 9.59 36.62
C HIS A 216 25.58 8.31 36.80
N SER A 217 26.03 7.68 35.71
CA SER A 217 26.83 6.44 35.74
C SER A 217 28.32 6.67 35.46
N GLY A 218 28.75 7.93 35.38
CA GLY A 218 30.14 8.36 35.20
C GLY A 218 30.80 8.84 36.49
#